data_AF-A0A7M7GF15-F1
#
_entry.id   AF-A0A7M7GF15-F1
#
_cell.length_a   1.000
_cell.length_b   1.000
_cell.length_c   1.000
_cell.angle_alpha   90.00
_cell.angle_beta   90.00
_cell.angle_gamma   90.00
#
_symmetry.space_group_name_H-M   'P 1'
#
loop_
_entity.id
_entity.type
_entity.pdbx_description
1 polymer ?
#
loop_
_entity_poly.entity_id
_entity_poly.type
_entity_poly.pdbx_seq_one_letter_code
_entity_poly.pdbx_strand_id
1 'polypeptide(L)'
;MSIDDVNLIVQQIKEANKLCKEDTQYLKGLNVQLKNPVLPQHEIETTAGSRSPKNEEIERFKQITFIKKGCYDSVEDKIITNNWKEFCKLHKWDSKKVEPFLLLREGNKTYIRSKKQRRKFVQFLADGLPNRTLYSVYHRFRNLYTNRFQRRFNPEEDKMILNYLEHNANLDQKRKYADLAKVLKRTRASIWRRYELLKKKRQKESDQEK
;
A
#
# COMPACT_ATOMS: atom_id res chain seq x y z
N MET A 1 -8.77 12.95 22.93
CA MET A 1 -8.61 13.35 21.51
C MET A 1 -9.97 13.75 20.99
N SER A 2 -10.09 15.01 20.58
CA SER A 2 -11.28 15.61 19.98
C SER A 2 -11.45 15.16 18.52
N ILE A 3 -12.62 15.41 17.93
CA ILE A 3 -12.94 15.08 16.54
C ILE A 3 -12.08 15.91 15.55
N ASP A 4 -11.77 17.15 15.90
CA ASP A 4 -10.92 18.04 15.11
C ASP A 4 -9.48 17.52 15.03
N ASP A 5 -9.03 16.77 16.05
CA ASP A 5 -7.70 16.18 16.09
C ASP A 5 -7.48 15.20 14.93
N VAL A 6 -8.49 14.40 14.52
CA VAL A 6 -8.32 13.40 13.45
C VAL A 6 -8.07 14.06 12.10
N ASN A 7 -8.87 15.07 11.77
CA ASN A 7 -8.73 15.79 10.51
C ASN A 7 -7.40 16.57 10.48
N LEU A 8 -7.03 17.21 11.60
CA LEU A 8 -5.76 17.90 11.76
C LEU A 8 -4.57 16.94 11.61
N ILE A 9 -4.59 15.79 12.28
CA ILE A 9 -3.54 14.76 12.18
C ILE A 9 -3.43 14.26 10.73
N VAL A 10 -4.55 14.05 10.03
CA VAL A 10 -4.51 13.65 8.61
C VAL A 10 -3.85 14.72 7.75
N GLN A 11 -4.08 16.00 8.04
CA GLN A 11 -3.42 17.10 7.34
C GLN A 11 -1.92 17.15 7.65
N GLN A 12 -1.54 17.05 8.92
CA GLN A 12 -0.13 16.97 9.34
C GLN A 12 0.59 15.79 8.69
N ILE A 13 -0.05 14.61 8.62
CA ILE A 13 0.49 13.43 7.93
C ILE A 13 0.67 13.72 6.43
N LYS A 14 -0.26 14.42 5.78
CA LYS A 14 -0.11 14.78 4.35
C LYS A 14 1.03 15.76 4.14
N GLU A 15 1.19 16.73 5.03
CA GLU A 15 2.25 17.74 4.97
C GLU A 15 3.63 17.13 5.25
N ALA A 16 3.74 16.26 6.26
CA ALA A 16 4.98 15.55 6.57
C ALA A 16 5.41 14.59 5.45
N ASN A 17 4.46 13.98 4.74
CA ASN A 17 4.75 13.11 3.59
C ASN A 17 4.95 13.88 2.28
N LYS A 18 4.86 15.21 2.30
CA LYS A 18 5.07 16.02 1.10
C LYS A 18 6.55 15.98 0.73
N LEU A 19 6.85 15.45 -0.45
CA LEU A 19 8.21 15.46 -0.98
C LEU A 19 8.74 16.89 -1.15
N CYS A 20 10.03 17.06 -0.92
CA CYS A 20 10.72 18.30 -1.29
C CYS A 20 10.74 18.46 -2.82
N LYS A 21 11.10 19.66 -3.29
CA LYS A 21 11.08 19.98 -4.71
C LYS A 21 12.10 19.14 -5.48
N GLU A 22 13.26 18.91 -4.88
CA GLU A 22 14.38 18.14 -5.42
C GLU A 22 13.98 16.68 -5.64
N ASP A 23 13.45 16.02 -4.61
CA ASP A 23 12.94 14.64 -4.69
C ASP A 23 11.82 14.51 -5.73
N THR A 24 10.93 15.50 -5.78
CA THR A 24 9.84 15.51 -6.77
C THR A 24 10.38 15.60 -8.19
N GLN A 25 11.38 16.45 -8.44
CA GLN A 25 11.99 16.61 -9.76
C GLN A 25 12.79 15.36 -10.15
N TYR A 26 13.51 14.78 -9.20
CA TYR A 26 14.22 13.52 -9.36
C TYR A 26 13.27 12.40 -9.80
N LEU A 27 12.15 12.18 -9.08
CA LEU A 27 11.20 11.10 -9.40
C LEU A 27 10.49 11.31 -10.74
N LYS A 28 10.25 12.57 -11.14
CA LYS A 28 9.71 12.89 -12.46
C LYS A 28 10.66 12.51 -13.60
N GLY A 29 11.97 12.69 -13.39
CA GLY A 29 13.03 12.36 -14.34
C GLY A 29 13.58 10.93 -14.22
N LEU A 30 13.10 10.15 -13.25
CA LEU A 30 13.62 8.82 -12.95
C LEU A 30 13.55 7.89 -14.17
N ASN A 31 14.72 7.41 -14.58
CA ASN A 31 14.88 6.34 -15.55
C ASN A 31 15.36 5.09 -14.84
N VAL A 32 14.48 4.10 -14.70
CA VAL A 32 14.77 2.85 -14.00
C VAL A 32 15.73 2.00 -14.82
N GLN A 33 16.90 1.77 -14.22
CA GLN A 33 17.91 0.83 -14.68
C GLN A 33 17.63 -0.53 -14.05
N LEU A 34 17.59 -1.57 -14.88
CA LEU A 34 17.40 -2.95 -14.42
C LEU A 34 18.79 -3.59 -14.26
N LYS A 35 18.97 -4.35 -13.18
CA LYS A 35 20.22 -5.09 -12.92
C LYS A 35 20.39 -6.26 -13.90
N ASN A 36 19.30 -7.00 -14.10
CA ASN A 36 19.23 -8.17 -14.96
C ASN A 36 18.23 -7.94 -16.10
N PRO A 37 18.34 -8.67 -17.22
CA PRO A 37 17.29 -8.72 -18.23
C PRO A 37 15.95 -9.14 -17.61
N VAL A 38 14.86 -8.51 -18.06
CA VAL A 38 13.52 -8.87 -17.57
C VAL A 38 13.18 -10.28 -18.01
N LEU A 39 12.68 -11.09 -17.08
CA LEU A 39 12.19 -12.42 -17.42
C LEU A 39 10.97 -12.32 -18.36
N PRO A 40 10.84 -13.19 -19.38
CA PRO A 40 9.78 -13.09 -20.39
C PRO A 40 8.36 -12.97 -19.80
N GLN A 41 8.06 -13.71 -18.73
CA GLN A 41 6.77 -13.67 -18.05
C GLN A 41 6.47 -12.34 -17.34
N HIS A 42 7.50 -11.59 -16.94
CA HIS A 42 7.39 -10.26 -16.35
C HIS A 42 7.27 -9.14 -17.39
N GLU A 43 7.32 -9.44 -18.69
CA GLU A 43 6.96 -8.50 -19.75
C GLU A 43 5.47 -8.57 -20.14
N ILE A 44 4.76 -9.63 -19.72
CA ILE A 44 3.36 -9.87 -20.08
C ILE A 44 2.46 -8.81 -19.46
N GLU A 45 2.63 -8.52 -18.17
CA GLU A 45 1.79 -7.56 -17.46
C GLU A 45 2.01 -6.14 -17.98
N THR A 46 0.96 -5.56 -18.54
CA THR A 46 1.01 -4.20 -19.09
C THR A 46 0.95 -3.11 -18.02
N THR A 47 0.61 -3.47 -16.78
CA THR A 47 0.48 -2.53 -15.65
C THR A 47 1.65 -2.64 -14.69
N ALA A 48 1.95 -1.55 -13.97
CA ALA A 48 2.99 -1.53 -12.94
C ALA A 48 2.46 -2.13 -11.62
N GLY A 49 1.90 -3.33 -11.67
CA GLY A 49 1.31 -4.03 -10.52
C GLY A 49 0.14 -3.32 -9.83
N SER A 50 -0.38 -2.24 -10.41
CA SER A 50 -1.48 -1.45 -9.82
C SER A 50 -2.85 -2.11 -9.92
N ARG A 51 -2.99 -3.07 -10.84
CA ARG A 51 -4.22 -3.83 -11.11
C ARG A 51 -3.85 -5.28 -11.27
N SER A 52 -4.75 -6.17 -10.86
CA SER A 52 -4.60 -7.61 -11.09
C SER A 52 -4.43 -7.88 -12.58
N PRO A 53 -3.61 -8.88 -12.96
CA PRO A 53 -3.46 -9.26 -14.36
C PRO A 53 -4.80 -9.73 -14.94
N LYS A 54 -5.03 -9.47 -16.22
CA LYS A 54 -6.19 -10.02 -16.96
C LYS A 54 -6.05 -11.53 -17.12
N ASN A 55 -7.17 -12.22 -17.35
CA ASN A 55 -7.16 -13.67 -17.60
C ASN A 55 -6.22 -14.05 -18.75
N GLU A 56 -6.21 -13.30 -19.85
CA GLU A 56 -5.28 -13.51 -20.97
C GLU A 56 -3.80 -13.36 -20.56
N GLU A 57 -3.48 -12.36 -19.73
CA GLU A 57 -2.12 -12.16 -19.19
C GLU A 57 -1.74 -13.35 -18.28
N ILE A 58 -2.69 -13.85 -17.49
CA ILE A 58 -2.49 -15.03 -16.63
C ILE A 58 -2.22 -16.29 -17.45
N GLU A 59 -2.99 -16.54 -18.50
CA GLU A 59 -2.79 -17.74 -19.33
C GLU A 59 -1.45 -17.68 -20.08
N ARG A 60 -1.06 -16.52 -20.62
CA ARG A 60 0.27 -16.34 -21.21
C ARG A 60 1.40 -16.55 -20.19
N PHE A 61 1.22 -16.11 -18.95
CA PHE A 61 2.21 -16.31 -17.90
C PHE A 61 2.36 -17.81 -17.59
N LYS A 62 1.23 -18.53 -17.49
CA LYS A 62 1.20 -19.98 -17.24
C LYS A 62 1.84 -20.80 -18.36
N GLN A 63 1.81 -20.32 -19.60
CA GLN A 63 2.51 -20.96 -20.73
C GLN A 63 4.04 -20.96 -20.55
N ILE A 64 4.58 -20.02 -19.77
CA ILE A 64 6.02 -19.89 -19.51
C ILE A 64 6.39 -20.59 -18.20
N THR A 65 5.62 -20.35 -17.13
CA THR A 65 5.88 -20.93 -15.82
C THR A 65 4.62 -20.94 -14.94
N PHE A 66 4.60 -21.80 -13.91
CA PHE A 66 3.48 -21.82 -12.98
C PHE A 66 3.42 -20.54 -12.12
N ILE A 67 2.22 -20.12 -11.74
CA ILE A 67 2.02 -18.97 -10.86
C ILE A 67 1.84 -19.45 -9.42
N LYS A 68 2.77 -19.09 -8.54
CA LYS A 68 2.65 -19.33 -7.10
C LYS A 68 1.60 -18.39 -6.50
N LYS A 69 0.50 -18.97 -6.02
CA LYS A 69 -0.58 -18.27 -5.32
C LYS A 69 -0.38 -18.32 -3.81
N GLY A 70 -1.07 -17.43 -3.08
CA GLY A 70 -1.07 -17.43 -1.62
C GLY A 70 0.09 -16.67 -1.00
N CYS A 71 0.37 -16.98 0.28
CA CYS A 71 1.30 -16.22 1.12
C CYS A 71 2.73 -16.18 0.56
N TYR A 72 3.40 -15.07 0.86
CA TYR A 72 4.83 -14.93 0.66
C TYR A 72 5.56 -15.53 1.86
N ASP A 73 6.58 -16.31 1.58
CA ASP A 73 7.47 -16.82 2.62
C ASP A 73 8.59 -15.79 2.94
N SER A 74 9.33 -16.07 4.00
CA SER A 74 10.39 -15.17 4.47
C SER A 74 11.55 -15.03 3.48
N VAL A 75 11.75 -16.00 2.57
CA VAL A 75 12.80 -15.95 1.55
C VAL A 75 12.37 -14.98 0.45
N GLU A 76 11.13 -15.10 -0.02
CA GLU A 76 10.57 -14.17 -1.01
C GLU A 76 10.55 -12.73 -0.49
N ASP A 77 10.22 -12.52 0.79
CA ASP A 77 10.27 -11.20 1.42
C ASP A 77 11.69 -10.63 1.43
N LYS A 78 12.68 -11.45 1.80
CA LYS A 78 14.09 -11.05 1.77
C LYS A 78 14.53 -10.63 0.37
N ILE A 79 14.08 -11.33 -0.67
CA ILE A 79 14.36 -10.97 -2.07
C ILE A 79 13.80 -9.58 -2.38
N ILE A 80 12.51 -9.32 -2.10
CA ILE A 80 11.89 -8.01 -2.35
C ILE A 80 12.61 -6.90 -1.56
N THR A 81 12.93 -7.15 -0.29
CA THR A 81 13.64 -6.19 0.56
C THR A 81 15.04 -5.88 0.04
N ASN A 82 15.78 -6.90 -0.43
CA ASN A 82 17.10 -6.72 -1.02
C ASN A 82 17.01 -5.97 -2.36
N ASN A 83 16.06 -6.32 -3.22
CA ASN A 83 15.82 -5.63 -4.48
C ASN A 83 15.49 -4.15 -4.26
N TRP A 84 14.71 -3.80 -3.21
CA TRP A 84 14.48 -2.40 -2.86
C TRP A 84 15.77 -1.67 -2.46
N LYS A 85 16.61 -2.29 -1.64
CA LYS A 85 17.90 -1.70 -1.21
C LYS A 85 18.85 -1.51 -2.40
N GLU A 86 18.94 -2.52 -3.27
CA GLU A 86 19.73 -2.43 -4.50
C GLU A 86 19.21 -1.37 -5.46
N PHE A 87 17.88 -1.29 -5.63
CA PHE A 87 17.24 -0.24 -6.41
C PHE A 87 17.64 1.14 -5.87
N CYS A 88 17.54 1.34 -4.55
CA CYS A 88 17.92 2.59 -3.91
C CYS A 88 19.40 2.93 -4.13
N LYS A 89 20.28 1.94 -3.97
CA LYS A 89 21.73 2.12 -4.21
C LYS A 89 22.02 2.50 -5.66
N LEU A 90 21.44 1.79 -6.63
CA LEU A 90 21.66 2.01 -8.05
C LEU A 90 21.16 3.39 -8.50
N HIS A 91 20.04 3.83 -7.94
CA HIS A 91 19.39 5.08 -8.31
C HIS A 91 19.80 6.25 -7.39
N LYS A 92 20.68 6.05 -6.40
CA LYS A 92 21.06 7.06 -5.40
C LYS A 92 19.84 7.63 -4.67
N TRP A 93 18.89 6.77 -4.32
CA TRP A 93 17.68 7.10 -3.57
C TRP A 93 17.84 6.71 -2.10
N ASP A 94 17.24 7.48 -1.19
CA ASP A 94 17.22 7.13 0.23
C ASP A 94 16.23 5.98 0.48
N SER A 95 16.77 4.82 0.88
CA SER A 95 15.99 3.62 1.19
C SER A 95 14.92 3.79 2.27
N LYS A 96 15.02 4.85 3.10
CA LYS A 96 14.01 5.19 4.11
C LYS A 96 12.81 5.93 3.52
N LYS A 97 12.96 6.61 2.39
CA LYS A 97 11.90 7.36 1.69
C LYS A 97 11.12 6.43 0.75
N VAL A 98 10.34 5.51 1.31
CA VAL A 98 9.63 4.47 0.53
C VAL A 98 8.27 4.97 0.02
N GLU A 99 7.69 5.96 0.69
CA GLU A 99 6.34 6.48 0.49
C GLU A 99 5.99 6.78 -0.98
N PRO A 100 6.88 7.39 -1.80
CA PRO A 100 6.58 7.67 -3.20
C PRO A 100 6.42 6.42 -4.07
N PHE A 101 6.99 5.31 -3.62
CA PHE A 101 6.98 4.02 -4.30
C PHE A 101 5.86 3.11 -3.78
N LEU A 102 5.27 3.40 -2.61
CA LEU A 102 4.09 2.67 -2.09
C LEU A 102 2.81 2.99 -2.87
N LEU A 103 2.76 4.18 -3.46
CA LEU A 103 1.63 4.67 -4.25
C LEU A 103 2.17 5.34 -5.53
N LEU A 104 2.37 4.51 -6.57
CA LEU A 104 2.79 5.00 -7.89
C LEU A 104 1.80 5.99 -8.55
N ARG A 105 0.58 6.12 -8.02
CA ARG A 105 -0.45 7.10 -8.41
C ARG A 105 -1.36 7.41 -7.21
N GLU A 106 -1.58 8.69 -6.93
CA GLU A 106 -2.61 9.18 -6.00
C GLU A 106 -3.47 10.23 -6.71
N GLY A 107 -4.73 9.88 -7.01
CA GLY A 107 -5.60 10.69 -7.86
C GLY A 107 -5.01 10.91 -9.25
N ASN A 108 -4.80 12.17 -9.64
CA ASN A 108 -4.15 12.55 -10.89
C ASN A 108 -2.64 12.79 -10.75
N LYS A 109 -2.08 12.63 -9.55
CA LYS A 109 -0.65 12.83 -9.29
C LYS A 109 0.09 11.49 -9.33
N THR A 110 1.23 11.47 -10.02
CA THR A 110 2.17 10.35 -10.05
C THR A 110 3.56 10.88 -9.74
N TYR A 111 4.25 10.27 -8.79
CA TYR A 111 5.65 10.61 -8.51
C TYR A 111 6.55 10.25 -9.70
N ILE A 112 6.44 9.01 -10.17
CA ILE A 112 7.10 8.55 -11.41
C ILE A 112 6.13 8.75 -12.58
N ARG A 113 6.43 9.73 -13.45
CA ARG A 113 5.52 10.15 -14.54
C ARG A 113 5.26 9.04 -15.55
N SER A 114 6.31 8.34 -15.98
CA SER A 114 6.20 7.35 -17.05
C SER A 114 5.60 6.03 -16.57
N LYS A 115 4.59 5.52 -17.29
CA LYS A 115 4.03 4.17 -17.05
C LYS A 115 5.09 3.08 -17.25
N LYS A 116 5.97 3.25 -18.26
CA LYS A 116 7.08 2.33 -18.55
C LYS A 116 8.05 2.27 -17.37
N GLN A 117 8.42 3.42 -16.80
CA GLN A 117 9.35 3.47 -15.66
C GLN A 117 8.75 2.87 -14.39
N ARG A 118 7.45 3.11 -14.16
CA ARG A 118 6.72 2.44 -13.08
C ARG A 118 6.71 0.92 -13.25
N ARG A 119 6.51 0.41 -14.47
CA ARG A 119 6.56 -1.03 -14.74
C ARG A 119 7.96 -1.58 -14.50
N LYS A 120 9.00 -0.91 -15.01
CA LYS A 120 10.39 -1.27 -14.77
C LYS A 120 10.76 -1.31 -13.29
N PHE A 121 10.25 -0.38 -12.48
CA PHE A 121 10.43 -0.43 -11.04
C PHE A 121 9.87 -1.73 -10.44
N VAL A 122 8.66 -2.14 -10.83
CA VAL A 122 8.08 -3.39 -10.34
C VAL A 122 8.80 -4.62 -10.90
N GLN A 123 9.26 -4.58 -12.15
CA GLN A 123 10.14 -5.62 -12.73
C GLN A 123 11.45 -5.74 -11.94
N PHE A 124 12.05 -4.62 -11.53
CA PHE A 124 13.23 -4.60 -10.65
C PHE A 124 12.93 -5.30 -9.32
N LEU A 125 11.78 -5.00 -8.71
CA LEU A 125 11.39 -5.66 -7.45
C LEU A 125 11.14 -7.17 -7.63
N ALA A 126 10.67 -7.59 -8.80
CA ALA A 126 10.33 -8.98 -9.10
C ALA A 126 11.53 -9.83 -9.55
N ASP A 127 12.72 -9.24 -9.67
CA ASP A 127 13.94 -9.97 -10.01
C ASP A 127 14.21 -11.08 -8.97
N GLY A 128 14.47 -12.29 -9.44
CA GLY A 128 14.57 -13.49 -8.59
C GLY A 128 13.23 -14.10 -8.12
N LEU A 129 12.08 -13.61 -8.60
CA LEU A 129 10.74 -14.16 -8.29
C LEU A 129 10.00 -14.60 -9.56
N PRO A 130 10.49 -15.63 -10.28
CA PRO A 130 10.03 -15.97 -11.63
C PRO A 130 8.56 -16.40 -11.69
N ASN A 131 8.05 -16.97 -10.62
CA ASN A 131 6.71 -17.57 -10.49
C ASN A 131 5.72 -16.67 -9.73
N ARG A 132 6.07 -15.40 -9.50
CA ARG A 132 5.17 -14.38 -8.95
C ARG A 132 4.86 -13.32 -10.02
N THR A 133 3.60 -12.89 -10.06
CA THR A 133 3.16 -11.78 -10.93
C THR A 133 3.66 -10.45 -10.41
N LEU A 134 3.90 -9.48 -11.30
CA LEU A 134 4.29 -8.10 -10.94
C LEU A 134 3.25 -7.47 -10.00
N TYR A 135 1.96 -7.70 -10.26
CA TYR A 135 0.88 -7.35 -9.34
C TYR A 135 1.12 -7.86 -7.93
N SER A 136 1.36 -9.16 -7.76
CA SER A 136 1.52 -9.74 -6.43
C SER A 136 2.78 -9.24 -5.73
N VAL A 137 3.89 -9.08 -6.46
CA VAL A 137 5.16 -8.58 -5.93
C VAL A 137 5.01 -7.15 -5.45
N TYR A 138 4.44 -6.27 -6.27
CA TYR A 138 4.20 -4.87 -5.88
C TYR A 138 3.26 -4.76 -4.68
N HIS A 139 2.20 -5.58 -4.63
CA HIS A 139 1.33 -5.64 -3.47
C HIS A 139 2.05 -6.12 -2.20
N ARG A 140 2.96 -7.10 -2.33
CA ARG A 140 3.76 -7.56 -1.20
C ARG A 140 4.73 -6.48 -0.74
N PHE A 141 5.46 -5.85 -1.65
CA PHE A 141 6.33 -4.71 -1.36
C PHE A 141 5.60 -3.64 -0.56
N ARG A 142 4.38 -3.25 -0.99
CA ARG A 142 3.57 -2.29 -0.24
C ARG A 142 3.26 -2.77 1.18
N ASN A 143 2.94 -4.04 1.36
CA ASN A 143 2.64 -4.57 2.69
C ASN A 143 3.87 -4.63 3.60
N LEU A 144 5.06 -4.90 3.06
CA LEU A 144 6.32 -4.93 3.81
C LEU A 144 6.71 -3.54 4.32
N TYR A 145 6.49 -2.50 3.52
CA TYR A 145 6.94 -1.14 3.82
C TYR A 145 5.84 -0.18 4.27
N THR A 146 4.56 -0.55 4.19
CA THR A 146 3.53 0.28 4.82
C THR A 146 3.61 0.09 6.33
N ASN A 147 3.86 1.19 7.05
CA ASN A 147 3.82 1.23 8.51
C ASN A 147 2.39 1.02 9.04
N ARG A 148 1.91 -0.23 9.08
CA ARG A 148 0.59 -0.60 9.63
C ARG A 148 0.73 -1.53 10.83
N PHE A 149 -0.14 -1.33 11.82
CA PHE A 149 -0.23 -2.24 12.95
C PHE A 149 -0.99 -3.52 12.58
N GLN A 150 -0.38 -4.67 12.89
CA GLN A 150 -0.98 -6.01 12.72
C GLN A 150 -1.53 -6.59 14.04
N ARG A 151 -1.36 -5.88 15.17
CA ARG A 151 -1.84 -6.30 16.51
C ARG A 151 -3.37 -6.17 16.66
N ARG A 152 -3.94 -6.68 17.75
CA ARG A 152 -5.36 -6.42 18.09
C ARG A 152 -5.61 -4.90 18.32
N PHE A 153 -6.86 -4.48 18.15
CA PHE A 153 -7.30 -3.12 18.51
C PHE A 153 -7.26 -2.98 20.03
N ASN A 154 -6.70 -1.88 20.52
CA ASN A 154 -6.77 -1.52 21.93
C ASN A 154 -8.05 -0.70 22.21
N PRO A 155 -8.46 -0.57 23.48
CA PRO A 155 -9.65 0.19 23.85
C PRO A 155 -9.61 1.66 23.40
N GLU A 156 -8.42 2.26 23.33
CA GLU A 156 -8.24 3.64 22.87
C GLU A 156 -8.55 3.79 21.37
N GLU A 157 -8.09 2.85 20.53
CA GLU A 157 -8.43 2.78 19.11
C GLU A 157 -9.95 2.62 18.93
N ASP A 158 -10.61 1.79 19.75
CA ASP A 158 -12.05 1.58 19.69
C ASP A 158 -12.84 2.83 20.05
N LYS A 159 -12.46 3.52 21.13
CA LYS A 159 -13.06 4.82 21.52
C LYS A 159 -12.90 5.83 20.39
N MET A 160 -11.73 5.88 19.75
CA MET A 160 -11.47 6.80 18.64
C MET A 160 -12.33 6.47 17.41
N ILE A 161 -12.51 5.19 17.09
CA ILE A 161 -13.39 4.74 16.00
C ILE A 161 -14.83 5.20 16.23
N LEU A 162 -15.38 4.95 17.42
CA LEU A 162 -16.76 5.31 17.75
C LEU A 162 -16.96 6.82 17.76
N ASN A 163 -16.07 7.56 18.42
CA ASN A 163 -16.17 9.01 18.51
C ASN A 163 -16.13 9.65 17.11
N TYR A 164 -15.14 9.27 16.28
CA TYR A 164 -14.99 9.85 14.95
C TYR A 164 -16.11 9.48 13.98
N LEU A 165 -16.69 8.27 14.07
CA LEU A 165 -17.72 7.82 13.12
C LEU A 165 -19.15 8.18 13.54
N GLU A 166 -19.42 8.30 14.84
CA GLU A 166 -20.78 8.53 15.36
C GLU A 166 -21.02 9.99 15.79
N HIS A 167 -20.00 10.69 16.28
CA HIS A 167 -20.16 12.00 16.93
C HIS A 167 -19.57 13.17 16.13
N ASN A 168 -19.07 12.91 14.91
CA ASN A 168 -18.47 13.93 14.06
C ASN A 168 -19.50 14.58 13.14
N ALA A 169 -19.91 15.82 13.48
CA ALA A 169 -20.82 16.62 12.66
C ALA A 169 -20.26 16.98 11.27
N ASN A 170 -18.93 17.08 11.14
CA ASN A 170 -18.22 17.44 9.91
C ASN A 170 -17.63 16.22 9.19
N LEU A 171 -18.18 15.03 9.41
CA LEU A 171 -17.65 13.79 8.86
C LEU A 171 -17.85 13.71 7.34
N ASP A 172 -16.74 13.67 6.60
CA ASP A 172 -16.81 13.28 5.18
C ASP A 172 -17.18 11.80 5.07
N GLN A 173 -18.45 11.54 4.75
CA GLN A 173 -19.00 10.19 4.64
C GLN A 173 -18.26 9.31 3.62
N LYS A 174 -17.68 9.90 2.57
CA LYS A 174 -16.93 9.17 1.54
C LYS A 174 -15.54 8.77 2.04
N ARG A 175 -14.97 9.54 2.97
CA ARG A 175 -13.58 9.37 3.42
C ARG A 175 -13.42 8.93 4.87
N LYS A 176 -14.49 8.84 5.66
CA LYS A 176 -14.47 8.49 7.08
C LYS A 176 -13.53 7.33 7.44
N TYR A 177 -13.62 6.21 6.73
CA TYR A 177 -12.74 5.06 6.98
C TYR A 177 -11.32 5.25 6.43
N ALA A 178 -11.16 6.03 5.37
CA ALA A 178 -9.87 6.30 4.75
C ALA A 178 -8.98 7.18 5.63
N ASP A 179 -9.56 8.22 6.20
CA ASP A 179 -8.86 9.19 7.04
C ASP A 179 -8.53 8.56 8.41
N LEU A 180 -9.48 7.85 9.02
CA LEU A 180 -9.23 7.09 10.25
C LEU A 180 -8.18 5.98 10.06
N ALA A 181 -8.14 5.33 8.89
CA ALA A 181 -7.12 4.32 8.56
C ALA A 181 -5.70 4.90 8.52
N LYS A 182 -5.54 6.16 8.12
CA LYS A 182 -4.24 6.85 8.13
C LYS A 182 -3.80 7.12 9.57
N VAL A 183 -4.70 7.65 10.39
CA VAL A 183 -4.39 8.01 11.79
C VAL A 183 -4.07 6.77 12.63
N LEU A 184 -4.92 5.74 12.56
CA LEU A 184 -4.72 4.51 13.33
C LEU A 184 -3.67 3.57 12.73
N LYS A 185 -3.10 3.91 11.57
CA LYS A 185 -2.18 3.03 10.82
C LYS A 185 -2.78 1.64 10.59
N ARG A 186 -4.08 1.58 10.26
CA ARG A 186 -4.84 0.35 9.97
C ARG A 186 -5.28 0.30 8.52
N THR A 187 -5.86 -0.81 8.08
CA THR A 187 -6.55 -0.84 6.77
C THR A 187 -7.98 -0.34 6.92
N ARG A 188 -8.53 0.26 5.85
CA ARG A 188 -9.94 0.71 5.82
C ARG A 188 -10.89 -0.43 6.15
N ALA A 189 -10.64 -1.59 5.55
CA ALA A 189 -11.42 -2.81 5.80
C ALA A 189 -11.35 -3.26 7.26
N SER A 190 -10.18 -3.19 7.90
CA SER A 190 -10.01 -3.55 9.31
C SER A 190 -10.81 -2.61 10.23
N ILE A 191 -10.80 -1.31 9.95
CA ILE A 191 -11.57 -0.33 10.73
C ILE A 191 -13.07 -0.56 10.55
N TRP A 192 -13.53 -0.71 9.31
CA TRP A 192 -14.95 -0.97 9.06
C TRP A 192 -15.44 -2.22 9.79
N ARG A 193 -14.71 -3.34 9.67
CA ARG A 193 -15.05 -4.58 10.40
C ARG A 193 -15.05 -4.37 11.91
N ARG A 194 -14.08 -3.64 12.46
CA ARG A 194 -14.01 -3.37 13.90
C ARG A 194 -15.20 -2.54 14.35
N TYR A 195 -15.56 -1.50 13.61
CA TYR A 195 -16.73 -0.67 13.88
C TYR A 195 -18.02 -1.51 13.91
N GLU A 196 -18.26 -2.34 12.90
CA GLU A 196 -19.43 -3.24 12.87
C GLU A 196 -19.49 -4.17 14.10
N LEU A 197 -18.35 -4.70 14.54
CA LEU A 197 -18.28 -5.53 15.75
C LEU A 197 -18.61 -4.73 17.01
N LEU A 198 -18.15 -3.48 17.12
CA LEU A 198 -18.43 -2.62 18.26
C LEU A 198 -19.93 -2.28 18.34
N LYS A 199 -20.59 -2.02 17.20
CA LYS A 199 -22.04 -1.79 17.16
C LYS A 199 -22.83 -3.01 17.62
N LYS A 200 -22.46 -4.21 17.13
CA LYS A 200 -23.08 -5.47 17.53
C LYS A 200 -22.90 -5.77 19.03
N LYS A 201 -21.74 -5.46 19.60
CA LYS A 201 -21.49 -5.65 21.04
C LYS A 201 -22.41 -4.77 21.88
N ARG A 202 -22.57 -3.49 21.51
CA ARG A 202 -23.45 -2.55 22.20
C ARG A 202 -24.92 -2.95 22.16
N GLN A 203 -25.41 -3.45 21.02
CA GLN A 203 -26.78 -3.96 20.88
C GLN A 203 -27.05 -5.14 21.81
N LYS A 204 -26.11 -6.09 21.88
CA LYS A 204 -26.23 -7.24 22.79
C LYS A 204 -26.23 -6.84 24.26
N GLU A 205 -25.44 -5.84 24.63
CA GLU A 205 -25.41 -5.31 26.01
C GLU A 205 -26.76 -4.64 26.35
N SER A 206 -27.33 -3.83 25.45
CA SER A 206 -28.65 -3.20 25.66
C SER A 206 -29.84 -4.18 25.68
N ASP A 207 -29.71 -5.34 25.05
CA ASP A 207 -30.73 -6.39 25.05
C ASP A 207 -30.63 -7.31 26.27
N GLN A 208 -29.50 -7.31 26.99
CA GLN A 208 -29.30 -8.06 28.24
C GLN A 208 -29.68 -7.25 29.49
N GLU A 209 -29.79 -5.93 29.36
CA GLU A 209 -30.22 -5.00 30.43
C GLU A 209 -31.73 -4.69 30.39
N LYS A 210 -32.48 -5.28 29.44
CA LYS A 210 -33.94 -5.21 29.33
C LYS A 210 -34.59 -6.51 29.80
#